data_AF-A0A1F8TRZ5-F1
#
_entry.id   AF-A0A1F8TRZ5-F1
#
_cell.length_a   1.000
_cell.length_b   1.000
_cell.length_c   1.000
_cell.angle_alpha   90.00
_cell.angle_beta   90.00
_cell.angle_gamma   90.00
#
_symmetry.space_group_name_H-M   'P 1'
#
loop_
_entity.id
_entity.type
_entity.pdbx_description
1 polymer ?
#
loop_
_entity_poly.entity_id
_entity_poly.type
_entity_poly.pdbx_seq_one_letter_code
_entity_poly.pdbx_strand_id
1 'polypeptide(L)'
;MDFSMTNDITGAGTGIAAGLLPATSRAFVFNNYMIGDFNYVAIPSNAPHKAAALVLANLLLEPEFQAAQILPENGFGLGYAIDVNRVTDSAALAALEAASTKLGDSATPASDLANSLVGDAAPEYQNLIEQDWLENVLQK
;
A
#
# COMPACT_ATOMS: atom_id res chain seq x y z
N MET A 1 18.61 4.69 19.49
CA MET A 1 17.45 4.33 18.64
C MET A 1 17.51 5.25 17.46
N ASP A 2 17.83 4.71 16.28
CA ASP A 2 17.71 5.45 15.02
C ASP A 2 16.29 5.18 14.49
N PHE A 3 15.58 6.22 14.08
CA PHE A 3 14.19 6.11 13.66
C PHE A 3 14.05 6.75 12.28
N SER A 4 13.58 5.95 11.33
CA SER A 4 13.29 6.39 9.98
C SER A 4 11.81 6.20 9.69
N MET A 5 11.20 7.18 9.04
CA MET A 5 9.83 7.12 8.54
C MET A 5 9.89 6.84 7.04
N THR A 6 9.70 5.58 6.64
CA THR A 6 9.68 5.19 5.22
C THR A 6 8.28 5.20 4.62
N ASN A 7 7.23 5.07 5.47
CA ASN A 7 5.82 4.90 5.06
C ASN A 7 5.61 3.79 4.01
N ASP A 8 6.51 2.80 3.99
CA ASP A 8 6.46 1.65 3.09
C ASP A 8 5.71 0.51 3.80
N ILE A 9 4.60 0.06 3.22
CA ILE A 9 3.80 -1.00 3.84
C ILE A 9 4.49 -2.37 3.75
N THR A 10 5.47 -2.54 2.84
CA THR A 10 6.35 -3.72 2.82
C THR A 10 7.45 -3.66 3.89
N GLY A 11 7.40 -2.61 4.71
CA GLY A 11 8.27 -2.43 5.87
C GLY A 11 9.70 -2.10 5.49
N ALA A 12 10.66 -2.66 6.23
CA ALA A 12 12.07 -2.34 6.06
C ALA A 12 12.78 -3.17 4.96
N GLY A 13 12.10 -4.14 4.33
CA GLY A 13 12.73 -5.15 3.48
C GLY A 13 13.51 -4.55 2.31
N THR A 14 12.91 -3.61 1.60
CA THR A 14 13.51 -2.88 0.46
C THR A 14 14.77 -2.11 0.89
N GLY A 15 14.70 -1.37 1.99
CA GLY A 15 15.83 -0.63 2.55
C GLY A 15 16.95 -1.55 3.08
N ILE A 16 16.61 -2.71 3.65
CA ILE A 16 17.60 -3.72 4.09
C ILE A 16 18.32 -4.29 2.87
N ALA A 17 17.58 -4.69 1.83
CA ALA A 17 18.15 -5.25 0.60
C ALA A 17 19.07 -4.25 -0.12
N ALA A 18 18.75 -2.95 -0.06
CA ALA A 18 19.56 -1.86 -0.60
C ALA A 18 20.76 -1.46 0.28
N GLY A 19 20.93 -2.06 1.46
CA GLY A 19 21.99 -1.68 2.41
C GLY A 19 21.78 -0.31 3.08
N LEU A 20 20.57 0.25 2.98
CA LEU A 20 20.19 1.54 3.56
C LEU A 20 19.71 1.40 5.01
N LEU A 21 19.25 0.21 5.40
CA LEU A 21 18.77 -0.09 6.75
C LEU A 21 19.50 -1.31 7.35
N PRO A 22 19.72 -1.36 8.67
CA PRO A 22 20.23 -2.54 9.35
C PRO A 22 19.34 -3.78 9.13
N ALA A 23 19.92 -4.97 9.03
CA ALA A 23 19.17 -6.23 8.86
C ALA A 23 18.16 -6.55 9.99
N THR A 24 18.35 -5.92 11.15
CA THR A 24 17.45 -6.04 12.30
C THR A 24 16.29 -5.03 12.30
N SER A 25 16.21 -4.13 11.31
CA SER A 25 15.11 -3.19 11.17
C SER A 25 13.78 -3.91 10.94
N ARG A 26 12.71 -3.37 11.53
CA ARG A 26 11.35 -3.90 11.45
C ARG A 26 10.38 -2.76 11.25
N ALA A 27 9.29 -3.03 10.55
CA ALA A 27 8.15 -2.13 10.52
C ALA A 27 7.59 -1.90 11.93
N PHE A 28 7.02 -0.72 12.14
CA PHE A 28 6.33 -0.36 13.36
C PHE A 28 4.97 0.23 12.99
N VAL A 29 3.92 -0.24 13.65
CA VAL A 29 2.54 0.20 13.44
C VAL A 29 1.99 0.70 14.78
N PHE A 30 1.44 1.91 14.79
CA PHE A 30 0.76 2.44 15.97
C PHE A 30 -0.54 1.69 16.21
N ASN A 31 -0.98 1.56 17.47
CA ASN A 31 -2.22 0.85 17.79
C ASN A 31 -3.46 1.47 17.12
N ASN A 32 -3.48 2.79 16.91
CA ASN A 32 -4.61 3.52 16.34
C ASN A 32 -4.12 4.66 15.43
N TYR A 33 -4.99 5.15 14.56
CA TYR A 33 -4.80 6.35 13.74
C TYR A 33 -3.67 6.27 12.71
N MET A 34 -3.46 5.09 12.13
CA MET A 34 -2.63 4.93 10.93
C MET A 34 -3.46 5.29 9.71
N ILE A 35 -3.02 6.27 8.90
CA ILE A 35 -3.75 6.65 7.69
C ILE A 35 -3.77 5.46 6.72
N GLY A 36 -4.98 5.04 6.34
CA GLY A 36 -5.21 4.03 5.30
C GLY A 36 -5.31 4.67 3.93
N ASP A 37 -4.21 4.60 3.18
CA ASP A 37 -4.18 5.07 1.80
C ASP A 37 -4.60 3.96 0.83
N PHE A 38 -5.38 4.32 -0.19
CA PHE A 38 -5.91 3.41 -1.20
C PHE A 38 -5.67 3.97 -2.59
N ASN A 39 -5.16 3.13 -3.47
CA ASN A 39 -5.02 3.44 -4.89
C ASN A 39 -6.23 2.90 -5.67
N TYR A 40 -6.76 3.72 -6.57
CA TYR A 40 -7.95 3.38 -7.37
C TYR A 40 -7.65 3.40 -8.87
N VAL A 41 -8.25 2.45 -9.58
CA VAL A 41 -8.30 2.46 -11.04
C VAL A 41 -9.59 3.14 -11.48
N ALA A 42 -9.46 4.22 -12.25
CA ALA A 42 -10.61 4.96 -12.78
C ALA A 42 -10.62 4.97 -14.31
N ILE A 43 -11.82 4.91 -14.90
CA ILE A 43 -12.03 5.05 -16.35
C ILE A 43 -12.68 6.42 -16.59
N PRO A 44 -11.97 7.39 -17.21
CA PRO A 44 -12.53 8.70 -17.49
C PRO A 44 -13.81 8.63 -18.33
N SER A 45 -14.75 9.54 -18.09
CA SER A 45 -16.03 9.60 -18.81
C SER A 45 -15.86 9.81 -20.32
N ASN A 46 -14.76 10.42 -20.73
CA ASN A 46 -14.36 10.67 -22.11
C ASN A 46 -13.34 9.65 -22.68
N ALA A 47 -13.10 8.52 -22.00
CA ALA A 47 -12.15 7.51 -22.48
C ALA A 47 -12.52 7.04 -23.92
N PRO A 48 -11.58 7.08 -24.88
CA PRO A 48 -11.87 6.74 -26.28
C PRO A 48 -12.17 5.24 -26.48
N HIS A 49 -11.73 4.39 -25.53
CA HIS A 49 -11.85 2.94 -25.60
C HIS A 49 -12.35 2.32 -24.28
N LYS A 50 -13.57 2.69 -23.85
CA LYS A 50 -14.16 2.24 -22.57
C LYS A 50 -14.21 0.72 -22.41
N ALA A 51 -14.57 -0.02 -23.47
CA ALA A 51 -14.63 -1.47 -23.43
C ALA A 51 -13.26 -2.09 -23.11
N ALA A 52 -12.20 -1.61 -23.76
CA ALA A 52 -10.83 -2.06 -23.49
C ALA A 52 -10.38 -1.69 -22.07
N ALA A 53 -10.72 -0.48 -21.62
CA ALA A 53 -10.40 -0.04 -20.25
C ALA A 53 -11.08 -0.91 -19.18
N LEU A 54 -12.33 -1.35 -19.41
CA LEU A 54 -13.01 -2.29 -18.52
C LEU A 54 -12.35 -3.67 -18.50
N VAL A 55 -11.87 -4.16 -19.65
CA VAL A 55 -11.12 -5.42 -19.70
C VAL A 55 -9.84 -5.32 -18.88
N LEU A 56 -9.10 -4.22 -19.01
CA LEU A 56 -7.90 -4.00 -18.19
C LEU A 56 -8.24 -3.90 -16.71
N ALA A 57 -9.31 -3.19 -16.34
CA ALA A 57 -9.75 -3.09 -14.95
C ALA A 57 -10.06 -4.47 -14.35
N ASN A 58 -10.72 -5.36 -15.10
CA ASN A 58 -10.96 -6.74 -14.66
C ASN A 58 -9.63 -7.52 -14.55
N LEU A 59 -8.75 -7.38 -15.54
CA LEU A 59 -7.46 -8.08 -15.55
C LEU A 59 -6.64 -7.72 -14.31
N LEU A 60 -6.58 -6.46 -13.91
CA LEU A 60 -5.87 -6.02 -12.71
C LEU A 60 -6.37 -6.68 -11.43
N LEU A 61 -7.62 -7.15 -11.38
CA LEU A 61 -8.20 -7.84 -10.23
C LEU A 61 -7.87 -9.34 -10.20
N GLU A 62 -7.29 -9.92 -11.25
CA GLU A 62 -6.94 -11.34 -11.22
C GLU A 62 -5.87 -11.62 -10.15
N PRO A 63 -5.98 -12.74 -9.40
CA PRO A 63 -5.05 -13.07 -8.31
C PRO A 63 -3.57 -13.07 -8.71
N GLU A 64 -3.24 -13.43 -9.94
CA GLU A 64 -1.85 -13.44 -10.41
C GLU A 64 -1.23 -12.02 -10.46
N PHE A 65 -1.99 -11.02 -10.90
CA PHE A 65 -1.51 -9.64 -10.93
C PHE A 65 -1.51 -9.02 -9.54
N GLN A 66 -2.46 -9.40 -8.69
CA GLN A 66 -2.46 -9.01 -7.28
C GLN A 66 -1.23 -9.57 -6.55
N ALA A 67 -0.90 -10.85 -6.74
CA ALA A 67 0.30 -11.48 -6.18
C ALA A 67 1.59 -10.80 -6.67
N ALA A 68 1.65 -10.41 -7.94
CA ALA A 68 2.79 -9.66 -8.48
C ALA A 68 2.87 -8.22 -7.93
N GLN A 69 1.73 -7.53 -7.79
CA GLN A 69 1.66 -6.13 -7.38
C GLN A 69 2.23 -5.87 -5.99
N ILE A 70 2.03 -6.79 -5.05
CA ILE A 70 2.46 -6.60 -3.66
C ILE A 70 3.97 -6.74 -3.48
N LEU A 71 4.68 -7.32 -4.45
CA LEU A 71 6.13 -7.53 -4.37
C LEU A 71 6.88 -6.30 -4.93
N PRO A 72 7.73 -5.63 -4.15
CA PRO A 72 8.47 -4.43 -4.61
C PRO A 72 9.35 -4.68 -5.84
N GLU A 73 9.78 -5.92 -6.08
CA GLU A 73 10.61 -6.28 -7.22
C GLU A 73 9.87 -6.21 -8.58
N ASN A 74 8.54 -6.36 -8.58
CA ASN A 74 7.73 -6.46 -9.80
C ASN A 74 6.51 -5.53 -9.81
N GLY A 75 6.16 -4.94 -8.67
CA GLY A 75 4.93 -4.20 -8.46
C GLY A 75 5.13 -2.97 -7.58
N PHE A 76 4.02 -2.45 -7.06
CA PHE A 76 4.03 -1.23 -6.23
C PHE A 76 4.47 -1.48 -4.79
N GLY A 77 4.56 -2.74 -4.32
CA GLY A 77 4.82 -3.00 -2.91
C GLY A 77 3.63 -2.61 -2.03
N LEU A 78 2.41 -2.71 -2.54
CA LEU A 78 1.20 -2.30 -1.83
C LEU A 78 0.36 -3.51 -1.40
N GLY A 79 -0.77 -3.27 -0.74
CA GLY A 79 -1.67 -4.34 -0.30
C GLY A 79 -2.46 -4.92 -1.47
N TYR A 80 -3.13 -6.05 -1.24
CA TYR A 80 -4.12 -6.56 -2.18
C TYR A 80 -5.29 -5.59 -2.31
N ALA A 81 -5.70 -5.31 -3.56
CA ALA A 81 -6.90 -4.55 -3.89
C ALA A 81 -8.16 -5.44 -3.92
N ILE A 82 -8.00 -6.76 -3.85
CA ILE A 82 -9.08 -7.74 -3.82
C ILE A 82 -9.32 -8.27 -2.42
N ASP A 83 -10.55 -8.69 -2.14
CA ASP A 83 -10.87 -9.50 -0.97
C ASP A 83 -10.45 -10.95 -1.24
N VAL A 84 -9.35 -11.36 -0.62
CA VAL A 84 -8.77 -12.71 -0.76
C VAL A 84 -9.76 -13.80 -0.34
N ASN A 85 -10.70 -13.51 0.57
CA ASN A 85 -11.71 -14.49 1.01
C ASN A 85 -12.74 -14.83 -0.08
N ARG A 86 -12.78 -14.03 -1.15
CA ARG A 86 -13.66 -14.26 -2.31
C ARG A 86 -12.97 -15.03 -3.43
N VAL A 87 -11.68 -15.35 -3.29
CA VAL A 87 -10.95 -16.18 -4.24
C VAL A 87 -11.25 -17.65 -3.93
N THR A 88 -11.89 -18.36 -4.86
CA THR A 88 -12.28 -19.76 -4.66
C THR A 88 -11.28 -20.75 -5.22
N ASP A 89 -10.46 -20.34 -6.18
CA ASP A 89 -9.44 -21.20 -6.78
C ASP A 89 -8.27 -21.40 -5.81
N SER A 90 -7.96 -22.67 -5.49
CA SER A 90 -6.94 -23.00 -4.49
C SER A 90 -5.52 -22.70 -4.95
N ALA A 91 -5.23 -22.76 -6.25
CA ALA A 91 -3.91 -22.41 -6.77
C ALA A 91 -3.67 -20.89 -6.71
N ALA A 92 -4.70 -20.10 -7.02
CA ALA A 92 -4.69 -18.65 -6.86
C ALA A 92 -4.50 -18.22 -5.40
N LEU A 93 -5.22 -18.85 -4.46
CA LEU A 93 -5.02 -18.62 -3.02
C LEU A 93 -3.57 -18.91 -2.59
N ALA A 94 -3.01 -20.04 -3.05
CA ALA A 94 -1.63 -20.40 -2.74
C ALA A 94 -0.63 -19.39 -3.33
N ALA A 95 -0.89 -18.83 -4.52
CA ALA A 95 -0.05 -17.81 -5.12
C ALA A 95 -0.06 -16.50 -4.33
N LEU A 96 -1.25 -16.06 -3.88
CA LEU A 96 -1.39 -14.89 -3.01
C LEU A 96 -0.67 -15.12 -1.66
N GLU A 97 -0.85 -16.27 -1.04
CA GLU A 97 -0.16 -16.57 0.23
C GLU A 97 1.37 -16.59 0.07
N ALA A 98 1.84 -17.21 -1.03
CA ALA A 98 3.27 -17.25 -1.34
C ALA A 98 3.86 -15.85 -1.59
N ALA A 99 3.13 -14.96 -2.25
CA ALA A 99 3.55 -13.58 -2.44
C ALA A 99 3.59 -12.81 -1.10
N SER A 100 2.58 -12.96 -0.26
CA SER A 100 2.54 -12.33 1.08
C SER A 100 3.74 -12.78 1.94
N THR A 101 4.02 -14.08 1.94
CA THR A 101 5.16 -14.66 2.68
C THR A 101 6.50 -14.10 2.23
N LYS A 102 6.67 -13.76 0.94
CA LYS A 102 7.93 -13.22 0.42
C LYS A 102 8.28 -11.84 0.94
N LEU A 103 7.30 -11.06 1.44
CA LEU A 103 7.58 -9.77 2.07
C LEU A 103 8.44 -9.91 3.34
N GLY A 104 8.35 -11.08 3.99
CA GLY A 104 9.20 -11.48 5.11
C GLY A 104 8.96 -10.69 6.39
N ASP A 105 9.74 -11.04 7.42
CA ASP A 105 9.54 -10.56 8.79
C ASP A 105 9.88 -9.07 8.99
N SER A 106 10.45 -8.40 7.99
CA SER A 106 10.68 -6.95 8.03
C SER A 106 9.43 -6.12 7.80
N ALA A 107 8.40 -6.72 7.20
CA ALA A 107 7.06 -6.16 7.07
C ALA A 107 6.22 -6.47 8.32
N THR A 108 5.16 -5.70 8.52
CA THR A 108 4.15 -6.00 9.53
C THR A 108 3.02 -6.83 8.91
N PRO A 109 2.40 -7.77 9.65
CA PRO A 109 1.20 -8.47 9.19
C PRO A 109 0.10 -7.53 8.69
N ALA A 110 -0.55 -7.88 7.57
CA ALA A 110 -1.64 -7.08 7.00
C ALA A 110 -2.79 -6.84 7.99
N SER A 111 -3.04 -7.76 8.93
CA SER A 111 -4.03 -7.61 9.99
C SER A 111 -3.74 -6.43 10.91
N ASP A 112 -2.46 -6.17 11.20
CA ASP A 112 -2.07 -5.10 12.13
C ASP A 112 -2.25 -3.74 11.44
N LEU A 113 -1.91 -3.65 10.15
CA LEU A 113 -2.21 -2.47 9.32
C LEU A 113 -3.72 -2.20 9.28
N ALA A 114 -4.52 -3.23 9.06
CA ALA A 114 -5.98 -3.11 9.00
C ALA A 114 -6.61 -2.70 10.33
N ASN A 115 -6.09 -3.20 11.46
CA ASN A 115 -6.62 -2.90 12.79
C ASN A 115 -6.41 -1.45 13.22
N SER A 116 -5.36 -0.81 12.72
CA SER A 116 -4.99 0.56 13.11
C SER A 116 -5.39 1.61 12.08
N LEU A 117 -5.94 1.17 10.95
CA LEU A 117 -6.35 1.99 9.82
C LEU A 117 -7.45 2.99 10.22
N VAL A 118 -7.25 4.25 9.81
CA VAL A 118 -8.27 5.28 9.78
C VAL A 118 -8.30 5.94 8.40
N GLY A 119 -9.46 6.49 8.02
CA GLY A 119 -9.58 7.25 6.78
C GLY A 119 -8.76 8.54 6.79
N ASP A 120 -8.68 9.17 5.63
CA ASP A 120 -8.01 10.46 5.47
C ASP A 120 -8.65 11.55 6.36
N ALA A 121 -7.87 12.59 6.64
CA ALA A 121 -8.34 13.74 7.41
C ALA A 121 -9.52 14.42 6.70
N ALA A 122 -10.40 15.02 7.50
CA ALA A 122 -11.49 15.81 6.94
C ALA A 122 -10.94 16.98 6.09
N PRO A 123 -11.54 17.30 4.95
CA PRO A 123 -10.98 18.25 3.98
C PRO A 123 -10.81 19.67 4.56
N GLU A 124 -11.56 20.02 5.61
CA GLU A 124 -11.39 21.29 6.31
C GLU A 124 -9.99 21.43 6.93
N TYR A 125 -9.39 20.33 7.40
CA TYR A 125 -8.04 20.34 7.98
C TYR A 125 -6.95 20.54 6.92
N GLN A 126 -7.16 20.11 5.68
CA GLN A 126 -6.18 20.32 4.60
C GLN A 126 -5.92 21.82 4.41
N ASN A 127 -6.97 22.62 4.32
CA ASN A 127 -6.84 24.08 4.13
C ASN A 127 -6.12 24.74 5.31
N LEU A 128 -6.39 24.29 6.54
CA LEU A 128 -5.75 24.82 7.74
C LEU A 128 -4.24 24.48 7.75
N ILE A 129 -3.89 23.24 7.44
CA ILE A 129 -2.48 22.80 7.38
C ILE A 129 -1.72 23.56 6.29
N GLU A 130 -2.32 23.74 5.12
CA GLU A 130 -1.71 24.50 4.01
C GLU A 130 -1.46 25.96 4.40
N GLN A 131 -2.43 26.61 5.06
CA GLN A 131 -2.28 27.97 5.54
C GLN A 131 -1.17 28.06 6.60
N ASP A 132 -1.18 27.17 7.60
CA ASP A 132 -0.16 27.18 8.66
C ASP A 132 1.24 26.92 8.10
N TRP A 133 1.38 26.04 7.10
CA TRP A 133 2.65 25.78 6.41
C TRP A 133 3.17 27.04 5.70
N LEU A 134 2.30 27.77 5.01
CA LEU A 134 2.65 29.03 4.36
C LEU A 134 3.17 30.05 5.37
N GLU A 135 2.44 30.25 6.46
CA GLU A 135 2.72 31.28 7.46
C GLU A 135 3.94 30.96 8.35
N ASN A 136 4.20 29.67 8.61
CA ASN A 136 5.19 29.25 9.60
C ASN A 136 6.42 28.57 9.05
N VAL A 137 6.40 28.10 7.81
CA VAL A 137 7.53 27.39 7.21
C VAL A 137 7.95 27.98 5.87
N LEU A 138 7.04 28.11 4.89
CA LEU A 138 7.45 28.46 3.53
C LEU A 138 7.89 29.92 3.38
N GLN A 139 7.20 30.85 4.06
CA GLN A 139 7.46 32.29 3.92
C GLN A 139 8.37 32.88 5.02
N LYS A 140 8.86 32.04 5.94
CA LYS A 140 9.84 32.43 6.96
C LYS A 140 11.24 32.04 6.52
#